data_AF-A0A7X8X175-F1
#
_entry.id   AF-A0A7X8X175-F1
#
_cell.length_a   1.000
_cell.length_b   1.000
_cell.length_c   1.000
_cell.angle_alpha   90.00
_cell.angle_beta   90.00
_cell.angle_gamma   90.00
#
_symmetry.space_group_name_H-M   'P 1'
#
loop_
_entity.id
_entity.type
_entity.pdbx_description
1 polymer ?
#
loop_
_entity_poly.entity_id
_entity_poly.type
_entity_poly.pdbx_seq_one_letter_code
_entity_poly.pdbx_strand_id
1 'polypeptide(L)'
;MNNTLKKEKYFKKFTIKEIVYLSIISIISILGSSVMMLVVPLVTQIYGIAQLVTSFQVSILFSIGLFKVRKPGSILYMALFMGAVMVFMSFIMFVVFLTAGLLVEGLGLLIFRKSESNLSVIVKTTLFMPLTLPLNFLLNLILAEEVQIKLISKVPWITVVVTLAVILISLLGSFLGVLMSKEIKKAKESKDEE
;
A
#
# COMPACT_ATOMS: atom_id res chain seq x y z
N MET A 1 4.93 45.92 2.10
CA MET A 1 4.18 44.80 1.49
C MET A 1 4.85 43.50 1.95
N ASN A 2 4.43 43.00 3.12
CA ASN A 2 4.99 41.83 3.78
C ASN A 2 4.38 40.55 3.20
N ASN A 3 5.08 39.88 2.28
CA ASN A 3 4.73 38.53 1.88
C ASN A 3 5.50 37.53 2.75
N THR A 4 4.82 37.14 3.82
CA THR A 4 5.05 35.96 4.65
C THR A 4 5.06 34.70 3.78
N LEU A 5 6.21 34.37 3.23
CA LEU A 5 6.51 33.01 2.76
C LEU A 5 6.59 32.10 3.98
N LYS A 6 5.41 31.73 4.48
CA LYS A 6 5.19 30.67 5.46
C LYS A 6 5.70 29.38 4.81
N LYS A 7 6.99 29.10 5.02
CA LYS A 7 7.67 27.85 4.67
C LYS A 7 7.06 26.76 5.55
N GLU A 8 5.81 26.39 5.27
CA GLU A 8 5.14 25.28 5.93
C GLU A 8 6.05 24.07 5.74
N LYS A 9 6.56 23.53 6.85
CA LYS A 9 7.51 22.41 6.85
C LYS A 9 6.85 21.19 6.22
N TYR A 10 7.02 21.03 4.90
CA TYR A 10 6.59 19.86 4.14
C TYR A 10 7.18 18.55 4.69
N PHE A 11 8.31 18.63 5.38
CA PHE A 11 8.94 17.50 6.07
C PHE A 11 8.81 17.68 7.59
N LYS A 12 7.82 17.02 8.20
CA LYS A 12 7.89 16.71 9.63
C LYS A 12 8.99 15.67 9.81
N LYS A 13 9.96 15.95 10.68
CA LYS A 13 11.01 14.97 11.02
C LYS A 13 10.35 13.69 11.52
N PHE A 14 10.76 12.56 10.96
CA PHE A 14 10.39 11.24 11.47
C PHE A 14 11.14 10.97 12.76
N THR A 15 10.43 10.52 13.78
CA THR A 15 11.04 10.03 15.02
C THR A 15 11.38 8.55 14.86
N ILE A 16 12.39 8.08 15.58
CA ILE A 16 12.82 6.67 15.55
C ILE A 16 11.64 5.74 15.86
N LYS A 17 10.79 6.11 16.83
CA LYS A 17 9.59 5.34 17.21
C LYS A 17 8.61 5.16 16.06
N GLU A 18 8.42 6.18 15.23
CA GLU A 18 7.53 6.11 14.06
C GLU A 18 8.12 5.23 12.97
N ILE A 19 9.42 5.36 12.68
CA ILE A 19 10.09 4.53 11.68
C ILE A 19 9.98 3.05 12.07
N VAL A 20 10.33 2.72 13.32
CA VAL A 20 10.23 1.35 13.85
C VAL A 20 8.78 0.84 13.77
N TYR A 21 7.79 1.67 14.10
CA TYR A 21 6.39 1.30 13.99
C TYR A 21 5.97 0.99 12.55
N LEU A 22 6.41 1.81 11.57
CA LEU A 22 6.16 1.56 10.15
C LEU A 22 6.85 0.27 9.67
N SER A 23 8.07 0.00 10.12
CA SER A 23 8.79 -1.24 9.80
C SER A 23 8.03 -2.47 10.30
N ILE A 24 7.58 -2.46 11.56
CA ILE A 24 6.86 -3.59 12.16
C ILE A 24 5.55 -3.87 11.40
N ILE A 25 4.75 -2.84 11.11
CA ILE A 25 3.50 -3.01 10.35
C ILE A 25 3.76 -3.57 8.95
N SER A 26 4.84 -3.14 8.30
CA SER A 26 5.22 -3.63 6.96
C SER A 26 5.60 -5.11 6.99
N ILE A 27 6.38 -5.53 7.99
CA ILE A 27 6.77 -6.93 8.18
C ILE A 27 5.55 -7.80 8.47
N ILE A 28 4.65 -7.37 9.36
CA ILE A 28 3.41 -8.10 9.67
C ILE A 28 2.52 -8.21 8.41
N SER A 29 2.50 -7.18 7.57
CA SER A 29 1.76 -7.19 6.29
C SER A 29 2.33 -8.24 5.32
N ILE A 30 3.65 -8.41 5.27
CA ILE A 30 4.27 -9.48 4.50
C ILE A 30 3.94 -10.86 5.10
N LEU A 31 4.09 -11.01 6.42
CA LEU A 31 3.86 -12.29 7.08
C LEU A 31 2.44 -12.80 6.88
N GLY A 32 1.42 -11.94 7.01
CA GLY A 32 0.06 -12.39 6.72
C GLY A 32 -0.16 -12.65 5.22
N SER A 33 0.66 -12.08 4.31
CA SER A 33 0.56 -12.36 2.87
C SER A 33 0.92 -13.81 2.54
N SER A 34 1.38 -14.60 3.52
CA SER A 34 1.47 -16.06 3.44
C SER A 34 0.15 -16.72 3.04
N VAL A 35 -1.00 -16.07 3.22
CA VAL A 35 -2.31 -16.53 2.68
C VAL A 35 -2.25 -16.74 1.16
N MET A 36 -1.35 -16.05 0.46
CA MET A 36 -1.09 -16.28 -0.98
C MET A 36 -0.70 -17.72 -1.28
N MET A 37 -0.07 -18.45 -0.34
CA MET A 37 0.32 -19.85 -0.52
C MET A 37 -0.90 -20.75 -0.82
N LEU A 38 -2.09 -20.40 -0.33
CA LEU A 38 -3.33 -21.13 -0.59
C LEU A 38 -3.82 -20.99 -2.04
N VAL A 39 -3.45 -19.91 -2.73
CA VAL A 39 -3.92 -19.63 -4.11
C VAL A 39 -2.85 -19.86 -5.17
N VAL A 40 -1.67 -20.36 -4.80
CA VAL A 40 -0.57 -20.69 -5.75
C VAL A 40 -1.03 -21.47 -6.98
N PRO A 41 -1.90 -22.50 -6.87
CA PRO A 41 -2.37 -23.23 -8.06
C PRO A 41 -3.18 -22.37 -9.04
N LEU A 42 -3.81 -21.29 -8.55
CA LEU A 42 -4.62 -20.37 -9.36
C LEU A 42 -3.81 -19.20 -9.91
N VAL A 43 -2.65 -18.88 -9.32
CA VAL A 43 -1.79 -17.76 -9.78
C VAL A 43 -1.27 -17.97 -11.21
N THR A 44 -1.07 -19.22 -11.62
CA THR A 44 -0.64 -19.57 -12.99
C THR A 44 -1.77 -19.59 -14.01
N GLN A 45 -3.02 -19.40 -13.58
CA GLN A 45 -4.21 -19.41 -14.45
C GLN A 45 -4.88 -18.05 -14.55
N ILE A 46 -4.87 -17.27 -13.46
CA ILE A 46 -5.55 -15.98 -13.37
C ILE A 46 -4.55 -14.91 -12.94
N TYR A 47 -4.27 -13.98 -13.84
CA TYR A 47 -3.45 -12.81 -13.52
C TYR A 47 -4.10 -11.95 -12.43
N GLY A 48 -3.33 -11.63 -11.38
CA GLY A 48 -3.76 -10.72 -10.31
C GLY A 48 -4.50 -11.36 -9.14
N ILE A 49 -4.77 -12.67 -9.15
CA ILE A 49 -5.46 -13.35 -8.03
C ILE A 49 -4.68 -13.26 -6.72
N ALA A 50 -3.35 -13.33 -6.78
CA ALA A 50 -2.48 -13.14 -5.62
C ALA A 50 -2.66 -11.74 -5.00
N GLN A 51 -2.83 -10.73 -5.85
CA GLN A 51 -3.02 -9.34 -5.41
C GLN A 51 -4.43 -9.14 -4.85
N LEU A 52 -5.44 -9.83 -5.38
CA LEU A 52 -6.79 -9.82 -4.82
C LEU A 52 -6.79 -10.32 -3.37
N VAL A 53 -6.20 -11.48 -3.10
CA VAL A 53 -6.18 -12.08 -1.75
C VAL A 53 -5.36 -11.25 -0.77
N THR A 54 -4.21 -10.72 -1.20
CA THR A 54 -3.32 -9.93 -0.35
C THR A 54 -3.79 -8.47 -0.17
N SER A 55 -4.61 -7.96 -1.09
CA SER A 55 -5.05 -6.57 -1.10
C SER A 55 -5.80 -6.17 0.17
N PHE A 56 -6.68 -7.04 0.67
CA PHE A 56 -7.43 -6.78 1.89
C PHE A 56 -6.50 -6.55 3.09
N GLN A 57 -5.57 -7.48 3.28
CA GLN A 57 -4.69 -7.52 4.43
C GLN A 57 -3.63 -6.42 4.37
N VAL A 58 -3.05 -6.15 3.20
CA VAL A 58 -2.10 -5.04 3.03
C VAL A 58 -2.82 -3.72 3.25
N SER A 59 -4.04 -3.56 2.71
CA SER A 59 -4.79 -2.30 2.83
C SER A 59 -5.19 -2.00 4.28
N ILE A 60 -5.69 -2.98 5.04
CA ILE A 60 -6.07 -2.76 6.45
C ILE A 60 -4.86 -2.40 7.31
N LEU A 61 -3.74 -3.13 7.17
CA LEU A 61 -2.55 -2.91 7.98
C LEU A 61 -1.81 -1.63 7.60
N PHE A 62 -1.68 -1.33 6.31
CA PHE A 62 -1.09 -0.06 5.86
C PHE A 62 -1.95 1.11 6.32
N SER A 63 -3.28 0.98 6.31
CA SER A 63 -4.18 2.06 6.78
C SER A 63 -3.99 2.33 8.26
N ILE A 64 -3.84 1.28 9.08
CA ILE A 64 -3.52 1.43 10.51
C ILE A 64 -2.17 2.14 10.69
N GLY A 65 -1.15 1.71 9.96
CA GLY A 65 0.18 2.28 10.09
C GLY A 65 0.25 3.75 9.67
N LEU A 66 -0.41 4.11 8.55
CA LEU A 66 -0.48 5.49 8.06
C LEU A 66 -1.34 6.37 8.97
N PHE A 67 -2.44 5.83 9.51
CA PHE A 67 -3.32 6.59 10.41
C PHE A 67 -2.63 7.00 11.70
N LYS A 68 -1.68 6.20 12.20
CA LYS A 68 -0.92 6.51 13.42
C LYS A 68 0.21 7.52 13.19
N VAL A 69 0.92 7.44 12.07
CA VAL A 69 2.05 8.36 11.81
C VAL A 69 1.61 9.68 11.19
N ARG A 70 0.65 9.67 10.26
CA ARG A 70 0.10 10.86 9.56
C ARG A 70 1.16 11.83 9.02
N LYS A 71 2.29 11.32 8.52
CA LYS A 71 3.35 12.13 7.93
C LYS A 71 3.50 11.86 6.42
N PRO A 72 3.85 12.90 5.64
CA PRO A 72 4.25 12.69 4.25
C PRO A 72 5.51 11.81 4.21
N GLY A 73 5.52 10.84 3.30
CA GLY A 73 6.56 9.82 3.16
C GLY A 73 6.29 8.51 3.90
N SER A 74 5.25 8.42 4.74
CA SER A 74 4.98 7.19 5.52
C SER A 74 4.71 5.96 4.66
N ILE A 75 3.96 6.10 3.55
CA ILE A 75 3.71 4.95 2.66
C ILE A 75 4.96 4.52 1.90
N LEU A 76 5.86 5.47 1.57
CA LEU A 76 7.13 5.18 0.92
C LEU A 76 8.05 4.38 1.84
N TYR A 77 8.11 4.73 3.12
CA TYR A 77 8.86 3.93 4.10
C TYR A 77 8.27 2.53 4.27
N MET A 78 6.94 2.40 4.33
CA MET A 78 6.31 1.08 4.38
C MET A 78 6.61 0.25 3.14
N ALA A 79 6.47 0.85 1.95
CA ALA A 79 6.78 0.21 0.69
C ALA A 79 8.26 -0.17 0.57
N LEU A 80 9.17 0.65 1.12
CA LEU A 80 10.59 0.37 1.18
C LEU A 80 10.89 -0.84 2.07
N PHE A 81 10.34 -0.90 3.29
CA PHE A 81 10.54 -2.05 4.17
C PHE A 81 9.91 -3.32 3.60
N MET A 82 8.71 -3.20 3.02
CA MET A 82 8.04 -4.31 2.38
C MET A 82 8.81 -4.81 1.15
N GLY A 83 9.27 -3.89 0.31
CA GLY A 83 10.09 -4.18 -0.85
C GLY A 83 11.44 -4.79 -0.47
N ALA A 84 12.10 -4.30 0.57
CA ALA A 84 13.41 -4.79 1.00
C ALA A 84 13.37 -6.28 1.36
N VAL A 85 12.29 -6.74 2.01
CA VAL A 85 12.09 -8.17 2.28
C VAL A 85 11.80 -8.93 0.98
N MET A 86 11.01 -8.36 0.07
CA MET A 86 10.70 -8.95 -1.23
C MET A 86 11.95 -9.14 -2.13
N VAL A 87 13.03 -8.36 -1.94
CA VAL A 87 14.30 -8.54 -2.69
C VAL A 87 14.82 -9.97 -2.58
N PHE A 88 14.68 -10.61 -1.41
CA PHE A 88 15.10 -11.99 -1.20
C PHE A 88 14.29 -13.01 -2.01
N MET A 89 13.07 -12.65 -2.42
CA MET A 89 12.21 -13.48 -3.26
C MET A 89 12.36 -13.15 -4.75
N SER A 90 12.30 -11.87 -5.10
CA SER A 90 12.43 -11.41 -6.49
C SER A 90 12.81 -9.92 -6.53
N PHE A 91 13.86 -9.62 -7.27
CA PHE A 91 14.27 -8.25 -7.53
C PHE A 91 13.19 -7.44 -8.27
N ILE A 92 12.40 -8.08 -9.14
CA ILE A 92 11.32 -7.42 -9.88
C ILE A 92 10.25 -6.90 -8.92
N MET A 93 9.87 -7.70 -7.92
CA MET A 93 8.86 -7.31 -6.93
C MET A 93 9.33 -6.14 -6.05
N PHE A 94 10.61 -6.08 -5.71
CA PHE A 94 11.16 -4.91 -5.02
C PHE A 94 10.93 -3.62 -5.81
N VAL A 95 11.26 -3.62 -7.11
CA VAL A 95 11.09 -2.45 -7.96
C VAL A 95 9.61 -2.08 -8.10
N VAL A 96 8.71 -3.05 -8.26
CA VAL A 96 7.25 -2.81 -8.32
C VAL A 96 6.73 -2.13 -7.05
N PHE A 97 7.05 -2.65 -5.87
CA PHE A 97 6.55 -2.10 -4.60
C PHE A 97 7.15 -0.72 -4.31
N LEU A 98 8.44 -0.52 -4.62
CA LEU A 98 9.09 0.76 -4.43
C LEU A 98 8.54 1.83 -5.37
N THR A 99 8.34 1.50 -6.65
CA THR A 99 7.73 2.41 -7.64
C THR A 99 6.27 2.69 -7.33
N ALA A 100 5.50 1.69 -6.91
CA ALA A 100 4.11 1.87 -6.45
C ALA A 100 4.05 2.83 -5.24
N GLY A 101 4.91 2.62 -4.24
CA GLY A 101 5.01 3.48 -3.07
C GLY A 101 5.39 4.92 -3.42
N LEU A 102 6.33 5.09 -4.36
CA LEU A 102 6.75 6.40 -4.85
C LEU A 102 5.62 7.12 -5.61
N LEU A 103 4.93 6.42 -6.50
CA LEU A 103 3.81 6.96 -7.28
C LEU A 103 2.64 7.33 -6.37
N VAL A 104 2.27 6.46 -5.43
CA VAL A 104 1.16 6.72 -4.50
C VAL A 104 1.50 7.85 -3.53
N GLU A 105 2.74 7.93 -3.04
CA GLU A 105 3.13 9.07 -2.21
C GLU A 105 3.14 10.35 -3.04
N GLY A 106 3.67 10.33 -4.26
CA GLY A 106 3.66 11.47 -5.19
C GLY A 106 2.24 11.95 -5.50
N LEU A 107 1.35 11.05 -5.91
CA LEU A 107 -0.07 11.34 -6.16
C LEU A 107 -0.76 11.84 -4.89
N GLY A 108 -0.49 11.21 -3.76
CA GLY A 108 -1.06 11.59 -2.48
C GLY A 108 -0.61 12.98 -2.01
N LEU A 109 0.64 13.38 -2.28
CA LEU A 109 1.13 14.73 -2.00
C LEU A 109 0.55 15.78 -2.96
N LEU A 110 0.33 15.40 -4.22
CA LEU A 110 -0.23 16.27 -5.26
C LEU A 110 -1.72 16.54 -5.05
N ILE A 111 -2.50 15.51 -4.68
CA ILE A 111 -3.94 15.62 -4.41
C ILE A 111 -4.20 16.11 -2.97
N PHE A 112 -3.50 15.55 -1.98
CA PHE A 112 -3.67 15.90 -0.57
C PHE A 112 -2.41 16.58 -0.05
N ARG A 113 -2.39 17.91 -0.15
CA ARG A 113 -1.33 18.76 0.40
C ARG A 113 -1.10 18.57 1.91
N LYS A 114 -2.06 17.93 2.61
CA LYS A 114 -1.95 17.50 4.02
C LYS A 114 -2.21 15.99 4.16
N SER A 115 -1.19 15.26 4.63
CA SER A 115 -1.27 13.83 4.96
C SER A 115 -2.10 13.51 6.23
N GLU A 116 -2.68 14.53 6.88
CA GLU A 116 -3.37 14.39 8.17
C GLU A 116 -4.85 14.00 8.04
N SER A 117 -5.41 14.04 6.83
CA SER A 117 -6.83 13.68 6.62
C SER A 117 -7.03 12.17 6.57
N ASN A 118 -8.16 11.71 7.12
CA ASN A 118 -8.56 10.30 7.04
C ASN A 118 -8.70 9.86 5.57
N LEU A 119 -9.14 10.77 4.70
CA LEU A 119 -9.34 10.50 3.28
C LEU A 119 -8.00 10.35 2.53
N SER A 120 -6.96 11.11 2.91
CA SER A 120 -5.61 10.91 2.35
C SER A 120 -5.06 9.52 2.69
N VAL A 121 -5.27 9.06 3.92
CA VAL A 121 -4.90 7.69 4.31
C VAL A 121 -5.66 6.68 3.47
N ILE A 122 -6.98 6.85 3.34
CA ILE A 122 -7.82 5.90 2.60
C ILE A 122 -7.42 5.80 1.14
N VAL A 123 -7.25 6.94 0.47
CA VAL A 123 -6.89 7.00 -0.95
C VAL A 123 -5.52 6.38 -1.17
N LYS A 124 -4.50 6.73 -0.37
CA LYS A 124 -3.14 6.20 -0.53
C LYS A 124 -3.12 4.68 -0.40
N THR A 125 -3.74 4.12 0.63
CA THR A 125 -3.70 2.66 0.86
C THR A 125 -4.57 1.89 -0.12
N THR A 126 -5.71 2.46 -0.54
CA THR A 126 -6.55 1.87 -1.57
C THR A 126 -5.82 1.79 -2.90
N LEU A 127 -5.03 2.80 -3.24
CA LEU A 127 -4.38 2.90 -4.54
C LEU A 127 -3.08 2.06 -4.63
N PHE A 128 -2.47 1.73 -3.50
CA PHE A 128 -1.20 1.01 -3.43
C PHE A 128 -1.23 -0.35 -4.15
N MET A 129 -2.16 -1.24 -3.78
CA MET A 129 -2.23 -2.59 -4.37
C MET A 129 -2.78 -2.60 -5.82
N PRO A 130 -3.78 -1.80 -6.19
CA PRO A 130 -4.17 -1.67 -7.59
C PRO A 130 -3.05 -1.16 -8.49
N LEU A 131 -2.15 -0.30 -8.00
CA LEU A 131 -1.00 0.16 -8.79
C LEU A 131 0.06 -0.94 -8.99
N THR A 132 0.18 -1.91 -8.09
CA THR A 132 1.16 -2.99 -8.26
C THR A 132 0.83 -3.88 -9.45
N LEU A 133 -0.44 -4.05 -9.83
CA LEU A 133 -0.85 -4.81 -11.02
C LEU A 133 -0.26 -4.24 -12.33
N PRO A 134 -0.59 -3.01 -12.76
CA PRO A 134 -0.09 -2.45 -14.01
C PRO A 134 1.43 -2.24 -13.99
N LEU A 135 2.02 -1.90 -12.84
CA LEU A 135 3.48 -1.77 -12.72
C LEU A 135 4.18 -3.12 -12.91
N ASN A 136 3.63 -4.18 -12.33
CA ASN A 136 4.15 -5.52 -12.52
C ASN A 136 4.06 -5.94 -13.99
N PHE A 137 2.94 -5.69 -14.66
CA PHE A 137 2.79 -5.94 -16.10
C PHE A 137 3.82 -5.18 -16.95
N LEU A 138 3.98 -3.86 -16.72
CA LEU A 138 4.92 -3.02 -17.45
C LEU A 138 6.38 -3.49 -17.28
N LEU A 139 6.77 -3.86 -16.06
CA LEU A 139 8.11 -4.37 -15.78
C LEU A 139 8.36 -5.73 -16.44
N ASN A 140 7.37 -6.63 -16.46
CA ASN A 140 7.48 -7.91 -17.17
C ASN A 140 7.61 -7.72 -18.69
N LEU A 141 6.95 -6.70 -19.25
CA LEU A 141 7.05 -6.36 -20.68
C LEU A 141 8.44 -5.82 -21.05
N ILE A 142 9.05 -5.02 -20.18
CA ILE A 142 10.42 -4.50 -20.38
C ILE A 142 11.47 -5.62 -20.24
N LEU A 143 11.24 -6.58 -19.33
CA LEU A 143 12.17 -7.68 -19.04
C LEU A 143 11.91 -8.94 -19.89
N ALA A 144 10.95 -8.89 -20.82
CA ALA A 144 10.60 -9.98 -21.74
C ALA A 144 10.24 -11.33 -21.06
N GLU A 145 9.69 -11.30 -19.84
CA GLU A 145 9.16 -12.51 -19.19
C GLU A 145 7.77 -12.87 -19.76
N GLU A 146 7.75 -13.71 -20.79
CA GLU A 146 6.55 -14.02 -21.60
C GLU A 146 5.39 -14.69 -20.83
N VAL A 147 5.65 -15.26 -19.65
CA VAL A 147 4.68 -16.09 -18.92
C VAL A 147 3.44 -15.27 -18.55
N GLN A 148 3.61 -14.04 -18.08
CA GLN A 148 2.50 -13.18 -17.65
C GLN A 148 1.79 -12.51 -18.84
N ILE A 149 2.53 -12.17 -19.90
CA ILE A 149 1.97 -11.58 -21.13
C ILE A 149 1.03 -12.58 -21.84
N LYS A 150 1.38 -13.87 -21.81
CA LYS A 150 0.52 -14.95 -22.34
C LYS A 150 -0.75 -15.15 -21.51
N LEU A 151 -0.72 -14.90 -20.20
CA LEU A 151 -1.89 -15.01 -19.32
C LEU A 151 -2.93 -13.90 -19.59
N ILE A 152 -2.47 -12.66 -19.74
CA ILE A 152 -3.35 -11.51 -20.02
C ILE A 152 -3.96 -11.61 -21.42
N SER A 153 -3.16 -12.07 -22.40
CA SER A 153 -3.61 -12.27 -23.78
C SER A 153 -4.66 -13.38 -23.92
N LYS A 154 -4.67 -14.36 -23.01
CA LYS A 154 -5.66 -15.46 -23.04
C LYS A 154 -7.04 -15.03 -22.55
N VAL A 155 -7.12 -14.18 -21.52
CA VAL A 155 -8.42 -13.77 -20.95
C VAL A 155 -8.41 -12.31 -20.42
N PRO A 156 -8.36 -11.30 -21.31
CA PRO A 156 -8.21 -9.90 -20.90
C PRO A 156 -9.39 -9.37 -20.08
N TRP A 157 -10.61 -9.91 -20.28
CA TRP A 157 -11.78 -9.50 -19.51
C TRP A 157 -11.68 -9.89 -18.02
N ILE A 158 -11.08 -11.06 -17.70
CA ILE A 158 -10.89 -11.50 -16.32
C ILE A 158 -9.90 -10.57 -15.61
N THR A 159 -8.84 -10.14 -16.29
CA THR A 159 -7.87 -9.19 -15.73
C THR A 159 -8.53 -7.88 -15.31
N VAL A 160 -9.47 -7.36 -16.11
CA VAL A 160 -10.22 -6.15 -15.76
C VAL A 160 -11.10 -6.39 -14.52
N VAL A 161 -11.82 -7.52 -14.47
CA VAL A 161 -12.68 -7.88 -13.33
C VAL A 161 -11.87 -8.04 -12.04
N VAL A 162 -10.73 -8.72 -12.10
CA VAL A 162 -9.83 -8.91 -10.95
C VAL A 162 -9.27 -7.57 -10.48
N THR A 163 -8.88 -6.68 -11.40
CA THR A 163 -8.38 -5.35 -11.04
C THR A 163 -9.47 -4.52 -10.35
N LEU A 164 -10.70 -4.56 -10.85
CA LEU A 164 -11.85 -3.91 -10.19
C LEU A 164 -12.11 -4.51 -8.80
N ALA A 165 -12.06 -5.82 -8.66
CA ALA A 165 -12.23 -6.50 -7.37
C ALA A 165 -11.13 -6.10 -6.37
N VAL A 166 -9.87 -6.01 -6.81
CA VAL A 166 -8.74 -5.54 -6.00
C VAL A 166 -8.98 -4.12 -5.50
N ILE A 167 -9.48 -3.22 -6.34
CA ILE A 167 -9.80 -1.84 -5.95
C ILE A 167 -10.89 -1.84 -4.86
N LEU A 168 -11.98 -2.58 -5.06
CA LEU A 168 -13.09 -2.64 -4.10
C LEU A 168 -12.64 -3.22 -2.74
N ILE A 169 -11.90 -4.33 -2.77
CA ILE A 169 -11.39 -4.98 -1.56
C ILE A 169 -10.37 -4.09 -0.85
N SER A 170 -9.49 -3.42 -1.60
CA SER A 170 -8.54 -2.46 -1.05
C SER A 170 -9.26 -1.30 -0.37
N LEU A 171 -10.34 -0.80 -0.97
CA LEU A 171 -11.16 0.27 -0.39
C LEU A 171 -11.82 -0.17 0.91
N LEU A 172 -12.40 -1.38 0.94
CA LEU A 172 -13.00 -1.96 2.14
C LEU A 172 -11.97 -2.15 3.26
N GLY A 173 -10.82 -2.76 2.96
CA GLY A 173 -9.73 -2.93 3.93
C GLY A 173 -9.22 -1.60 4.47
N SER A 174 -9.13 -0.60 3.59
CA SER A 174 -8.69 0.73 3.93
C SER A 174 -9.63 1.44 4.91
N PHE A 175 -10.94 1.37 4.60
CA PHE A 175 -11.99 1.95 5.43
C PHE A 175 -12.03 1.30 6.82
N LEU A 176 -11.97 -0.04 6.88
CA LEU A 176 -11.92 -0.79 8.13
C LEU A 176 -10.67 -0.46 8.94
N GLY A 177 -9.50 -0.37 8.30
CA GLY A 177 -8.25 -0.03 8.98
C GLY A 177 -8.29 1.35 9.64
N VAL A 178 -8.90 2.34 8.97
CA VAL A 178 -9.12 3.67 9.55
C VAL A 178 -10.15 3.63 10.69
N LEU A 179 -11.23 2.86 10.56
CA LEU A 179 -12.25 2.72 11.60
C LEU A 179 -11.65 2.11 12.87
N MET A 180 -10.92 1.00 12.75
CA MET A 180 -10.22 0.35 13.86
C MET A 180 -9.23 1.30 14.52
N SER A 181 -8.48 2.07 13.73
CA SER A 181 -7.51 3.01 14.26
C SER A 181 -8.16 4.16 15.05
N LYS A 182 -9.34 4.61 14.64
CA LYS A 182 -10.13 5.59 15.41
C LYS A 182 -10.59 5.01 16.73
N GLU A 183 -11.08 3.77 16.73
CA GLU A 183 -11.60 3.13 17.94
C GLU A 183 -10.49 2.83 18.95
N ILE A 184 -9.34 2.36 18.48
CA ILE A 184 -8.14 2.18 19.32
C ILE A 184 -7.68 3.51 19.92
N LYS A 185 -7.79 4.61 19.16
CA LYS A 185 -7.43 5.94 19.65
C LYS A 185 -8.36 6.39 20.77
N LYS A 186 -9.69 6.27 20.59
CA LYS A 186 -10.69 6.63 21.61
C LYS A 186 -10.52 5.81 22.89
N ALA A 187 -10.30 4.51 22.76
CA ALA A 187 -10.15 3.61 23.91
C ALA A 187 -8.89 3.88 24.75
N LYS A 188 -7.89 4.57 24.17
CA LYS A 188 -6.73 5.05 24.93
C LYS A 188 -7.05 6.34 25.66
N GLU A 189 -7.69 7.28 24.98
CA GLU A 189 -8.10 8.56 25.58
C GLU A 189 -9.02 8.33 26.79
N SER A 190 -9.94 7.37 26.71
CA SER A 190 -10.83 7.02 27.83
C SER A 190 -10.12 6.32 29.01
N LYS A 191 -8.95 5.71 28.80
CA LYS A 191 -8.16 5.06 29.86
C LYS A 191 -7.20 6.01 30.56
N ASP A 192 -6.88 7.14 29.94
CA ASP A 192 -6.04 8.18 30.54
C ASP A 192 -6.87 9.13 31.43
N GLU A 193 -8.21 8.98 31.45
CA GLU A 193 -9.16 9.76 32.27
C GLU A 193 -9.63 9.04 33.56
N GLU A 194 -9.26 7.77 33.77
CA GLU A 194 -9.46 6.98 35.02
C GLU A 194 -8.19 6.99 35.88
#